data_AF-A0A1J4JNJ9-F1
#
_entry.id   AF-A0A1J4JNJ9-F1
#
_cell.length_a   1.000
_cell.length_b   1.000
_cell.length_c   1.000
_cell.angle_alpha   90.00
_cell.angle_beta   90.00
_cell.angle_gamma   90.00
#
_symmetry.space_group_name_H-M   'P 1'
#
loop_
_entity.id
_entity.type
_entity.pdbx_description
1 polymer ?
#
loop_
_entity_poly.entity_id
_entity_poly.type
_entity_poly.pdbx_seq_one_letter_code
_entity_poly.pdbx_strand_id
1 'polypeptide(L)'
;MSFTDSSKKSDPANPKDGSSSESEKPSNEKQPTKTRGQNKKLDRSSKPKTPLPQKMDEEDLGICIQITEKLSNSVYAFGFRSPPDPTDEDGQSYLSATESPMDFQTLLNKLNTEGYRTVNEWKNDMNLIFDNAFNYFAPKTMRYDSAIKLKDKFTDLCQMFTKSEEERWMIKIEKLCNKYISADNEQ
;
A
#
# COMPACT_ATOMS: atom_id res chain seq x y z
N MET A 1 -19.31 -52.01 34.26
CA MET A 1 -19.26 -52.77 33.00
C MET A 1 -18.81 -51.80 31.90
N SER A 2 -17.58 -51.30 31.88
CA SER A 2 -16.31 -51.91 31.42
C SER A 2 -16.44 -52.61 30.05
N PHE A 3 -15.85 -52.01 29.01
CA PHE A 3 -14.88 -52.68 28.13
C PHE A 3 -13.95 -51.63 27.49
N THR A 4 -12.65 -51.88 27.68
CA THR A 4 -11.44 -51.34 27.03
C THR A 4 -11.39 -51.83 25.56
N ASP A 5 -10.51 -51.46 24.63
CA ASP A 5 -9.07 -51.23 24.62
C ASP A 5 -8.63 -50.87 23.17
N SER A 6 -7.37 -50.43 23.03
CA SER A 6 -6.42 -50.70 21.92
C SER A 6 -5.99 -49.55 21.02
N SER A 7 -4.81 -49.05 21.38
CA SER A 7 -3.84 -48.25 20.62
C SER A 7 -3.27 -48.97 19.40
N LYS A 8 -2.82 -48.20 18.39
CA LYS A 8 -1.59 -48.50 17.63
C LYS A 8 -0.81 -47.21 17.29
N LYS A 9 0.42 -47.13 17.81
CA LYS A 9 1.54 -46.31 17.34
C LYS A 9 2.52 -47.23 16.59
N SER A 10 3.22 -46.70 15.58
CA SER A 10 4.58 -47.11 15.22
C SER A 10 5.24 -46.10 14.25
N ASP A 11 6.05 -45.21 14.82
CA ASP A 11 7.50 -45.01 14.59
C ASP A 11 8.14 -44.50 13.26
N PRO A 12 9.35 -43.88 13.35
CA PRO A 12 9.86 -42.84 12.45
C PRO A 12 11.14 -43.23 11.68
N ALA A 13 11.61 -42.38 10.74
CA ALA A 13 13.02 -42.34 10.29
C ALA A 13 13.39 -41.02 9.55
N ASN A 14 14.43 -40.35 10.06
CA ASN A 14 15.39 -39.45 9.37
C ASN A 14 16.66 -40.31 9.05
N PRO A 15 17.83 -39.90 8.49
CA PRO A 15 18.36 -38.56 8.13
C PRO A 15 19.27 -38.45 6.86
N LYS A 16 19.72 -37.21 6.52
CA LYS A 16 21.13 -36.75 6.36
C LYS A 16 21.52 -35.90 5.13
N ASP A 17 22.41 -34.93 5.45
CA ASP A 17 23.49 -34.26 4.68
C ASP A 17 23.11 -33.40 3.46
N GLY A 18 23.69 -32.25 3.15
CA GLY A 18 24.87 -31.55 3.64
C GLY A 18 25.43 -30.66 2.50
N SER A 19 26.21 -29.65 2.87
CA SER A 19 27.20 -28.91 2.07
C SER A 19 26.82 -27.58 1.40
N SER A 20 27.50 -26.57 1.93
CA SER A 20 27.86 -25.26 1.38
C SER A 20 28.66 -25.35 0.06
N SER A 21 28.58 -24.30 -0.75
CA SER A 21 29.60 -23.98 -1.76
C SER A 21 29.72 -22.47 -1.94
N GLU A 22 30.74 -21.93 -1.28
CA GLU A 22 31.31 -20.60 -1.45
C GLU A 22 32.36 -20.68 -2.58
N SER A 23 32.42 -19.68 -3.46
CA SER A 23 33.34 -19.66 -4.61
C SER A 23 33.93 -18.26 -4.78
N GLU A 24 35.14 -18.05 -4.24
CA GLU A 24 35.99 -16.90 -4.58
C GLU A 24 37.10 -17.32 -5.54
N LYS A 25 37.40 -16.44 -6.51
CA LYS A 25 38.63 -16.47 -7.32
C LYS A 25 39.26 -15.07 -7.33
N PRO A 26 40.60 -14.95 -7.43
CA PRO A 26 41.36 -13.76 -7.04
C PRO A 26 41.81 -12.92 -8.24
N SER A 27 42.24 -11.68 -8.00
CA SER A 27 43.25 -11.03 -8.86
C SER A 27 43.95 -9.82 -8.22
N ASN A 28 45.28 -9.87 -8.35
CA ASN A 28 46.37 -8.95 -8.02
C ASN A 28 46.22 -7.46 -8.39
N GLU A 29 46.63 -6.61 -7.45
CA GLU A 29 47.75 -5.65 -7.46
C GLU A 29 48.21 -4.90 -8.76
N LYS A 30 48.46 -3.58 -8.55
CA LYS A 30 49.45 -2.65 -9.17
C LYS A 30 48.97 -1.59 -10.19
N GLN A 31 48.92 -0.34 -9.69
CA GLN A 31 49.36 0.90 -10.36
C GLN A 31 50.90 0.87 -10.58
N PRO A 32 51.58 1.82 -11.27
CA PRO A 32 51.16 3.12 -11.86
C PRO A 32 51.75 3.38 -13.28
N THR A 33 51.46 4.54 -13.90
CA THR A 33 52.47 5.41 -14.56
C THR A 33 51.87 6.73 -15.05
N LYS A 34 52.67 7.79 -14.92
CA LYS A 34 52.41 9.18 -15.34
C LYS A 34 52.84 9.38 -16.79
N THR A 35 52.06 10.11 -17.60
CA THR A 35 52.64 11.01 -18.62
C THR A 35 51.75 12.23 -18.88
N ARG A 36 52.44 13.34 -19.13
CA ARG A 36 52.01 14.74 -19.28
C ARG A 36 51.51 15.05 -20.70
N GLY A 37 50.49 15.89 -20.82
CA GLY A 37 50.07 16.53 -22.06
C GLY A 37 49.05 17.64 -21.79
N GLN A 38 49.40 18.88 -22.11
CA GLN A 38 48.52 20.06 -22.03
C GLN A 38 47.42 19.99 -23.10
N ASN A 39 46.19 20.40 -22.77
CA ASN A 39 45.38 21.24 -23.65
C ASN A 39 44.17 21.84 -22.91
N LYS A 40 44.04 23.17 -23.02
CA LYS A 40 42.87 23.96 -22.56
C LYS A 40 41.66 23.67 -23.46
N LYS A 41 40.52 23.29 -22.87
CA LYS A 41 39.19 23.70 -23.35
C LYS A 41 38.28 23.94 -22.15
N LEU A 42 37.74 25.15 -22.10
CA LEU A 42 36.54 25.48 -21.34
C LEU A 42 35.38 24.68 -21.94
N ASP A 43 34.75 23.83 -21.15
CA ASP A 43 33.32 23.61 -21.24
C ASP A 43 32.81 23.14 -19.87
N ARG A 44 31.90 23.91 -19.28
CA ARG A 44 31.17 23.54 -18.07
C ARG A 44 30.21 22.41 -18.46
N SER A 45 30.67 21.17 -18.34
CA SER A 45 29.80 20.00 -18.30
C SER A 45 28.89 20.09 -17.07
N SER A 46 27.76 20.76 -17.27
CA SER A 46 26.62 20.69 -16.36
C SER A 46 26.00 19.33 -16.61
N LYS A 47 26.36 18.34 -15.78
CA LYS A 47 25.68 17.05 -15.73
C LYS A 47 24.16 17.29 -15.67
N PRO A 48 23.33 16.47 -16.34
CA PRO A 48 21.88 16.58 -16.20
C PRO A 48 21.56 16.42 -14.72
N LYS A 49 20.92 17.42 -14.12
CA LYS A 49 20.33 17.27 -12.80
C LYS A 49 19.23 16.23 -12.98
N THR A 50 19.44 15.03 -12.44
CA THR A 50 18.33 14.12 -12.17
C THR A 50 17.25 14.92 -11.45
N PRO A 51 16.00 14.97 -11.96
CA PRO A 51 14.93 15.64 -11.25
C PRO A 51 14.87 15.07 -9.83
N LEU A 52 14.84 15.94 -8.83
CA LEU A 52 14.53 15.54 -7.46
C LEU A 52 13.24 14.69 -7.49
N PRO A 53 13.07 13.70 -6.60
CA PRO A 53 11.84 12.92 -6.56
C PRO A 53 10.64 13.87 -6.49
N GLN A 54 9.86 13.95 -7.58
CA GLN A 54 8.72 14.84 -7.63
C GLN A 54 7.64 14.25 -6.73
N LYS A 55 7.16 15.07 -5.79
CA LYS A 55 5.98 14.79 -4.98
C LYS A 55 4.76 14.71 -5.89
N MET A 56 3.75 13.92 -5.50
CA MET A 56 2.45 13.89 -6.19
C MET A 56 1.91 15.32 -6.31
N ASP A 57 1.31 15.65 -7.45
CA ASP A 57 0.69 16.97 -7.61
C ASP A 57 -0.48 17.15 -6.62
N GLU A 58 -0.77 18.41 -6.33
CA GLU A 58 -1.73 18.78 -5.28
C GLU A 58 -3.17 18.35 -5.61
N GLU A 59 -3.51 18.27 -6.91
CA GLU A 59 -4.83 17.85 -7.35
C GLU A 59 -5.03 16.34 -7.12
N ASP A 60 -4.10 15.53 -7.61
CA ASP A 60 -4.11 14.07 -7.39
C ASP A 60 -4.04 13.73 -5.91
N LEU A 61 -3.25 14.46 -5.11
CA LEU A 61 -3.20 14.31 -3.66
C LEU A 61 -4.56 14.58 -3.02
N GLY A 62 -5.22 15.67 -3.42
CA GLY A 62 -6.57 16.01 -2.94
C GLY A 62 -7.61 14.95 -3.29
N ILE A 63 -7.52 14.36 -4.48
CA ILE A 63 -8.39 13.24 -4.88
C ILE A 63 -8.10 12.01 -4.02
N CYS A 64 -6.83 11.63 -3.82
CA CYS A 64 -6.45 10.48 -2.99
C CYS A 64 -6.97 10.62 -1.55
N ILE A 65 -6.82 11.79 -0.94
CA ILE A 65 -7.35 12.08 0.40
C ILE A 65 -8.87 11.92 0.41
N GLN A 66 -9.58 12.56 -0.52
CA GLN A 66 -11.04 12.49 -0.58
C GLN A 66 -11.54 11.05 -0.74
N ILE A 67 -10.91 10.25 -1.60
CA ILE A 67 -11.31 8.84 -1.80
C ILE A 67 -11.07 8.05 -0.51
N THR A 68 -9.91 8.22 0.11
CA THR A 68 -9.55 7.53 1.35
C THR A 68 -10.53 7.86 2.49
N GLU A 69 -10.88 9.13 2.68
CA GLU A 69 -11.86 9.56 3.68
C GLU A 69 -13.26 8.98 3.41
N LYS A 70 -13.71 9.01 2.16
CA LYS A 70 -15.02 8.43 1.76
C LYS A 70 -15.10 6.92 2.01
N LEU A 71 -13.98 6.21 1.89
CA LEU A 71 -13.89 4.79 2.20
C LEU A 71 -13.84 4.57 3.72
N SER A 72 -12.97 5.27 4.44
CA SER A 72 -12.83 5.18 5.90
C SER A 72 -14.13 5.47 6.66
N ASN A 73 -14.92 6.45 6.18
CA ASN A 73 -16.22 6.83 6.75
C ASN A 73 -17.36 5.87 6.35
N SER A 74 -17.11 4.90 5.48
CA SER A 74 -18.10 3.87 5.14
C SER A 74 -18.44 3.02 6.37
N VAL A 75 -19.67 2.49 6.41
CA VAL A 75 -20.09 1.52 7.44
C VAL A 75 -19.29 0.22 7.33
N TYR A 76 -18.85 -0.15 6.13
CA TYR A 76 -18.05 -1.34 5.87
C TYR A 76 -16.59 -1.21 6.35
N ALA A 77 -16.12 0.01 6.65
CA ALA A 77 -14.73 0.25 7.01
C ALA A 77 -14.40 -0.02 8.48
N PHE A 78 -15.39 -0.35 9.33
CA PHE A 78 -15.20 -0.43 10.79
C PHE A 78 -13.95 -1.23 11.21
N GLY A 79 -13.75 -2.42 10.63
CA GLY A 79 -12.61 -3.29 10.94
C GLY A 79 -11.28 -2.92 10.25
N PHE A 80 -11.26 -1.85 9.45
CA PHE A 80 -10.11 -1.41 8.64
C PHE A 80 -9.74 0.06 8.88
N ARG A 81 -10.41 0.74 9.83
CA ARG A 81 -10.21 2.16 10.12
C ARG A 81 -8.86 2.47 10.76
N SER A 82 -8.35 1.55 11.56
CA SER A 82 -7.09 1.67 12.30
C SER A 82 -6.35 0.34 12.28
N PRO A 83 -5.05 0.31 12.61
CA PRO A 83 -4.31 -0.94 12.72
C PRO A 83 -4.98 -1.90 13.72
N PRO A 84 -4.92 -3.23 13.48
CA PRO A 84 -5.29 -4.23 14.48
C PRO A 84 -4.47 -4.06 15.77
N ASP A 85 -5.07 -4.33 16.93
CA ASP A 85 -4.40 -4.21 18.22
C ASP A 85 -3.39 -5.37 18.40
N PRO A 86 -2.09 -5.11 18.55
CA PRO A 86 -1.09 -6.15 18.73
C PRO A 86 -1.14 -6.79 20.13
N THR A 87 -2.00 -6.33 21.04
CA THR A 87 -2.12 -6.86 22.40
C THR A 87 -3.24 -7.88 22.57
N ASP A 88 -4.21 -7.92 21.65
CA ASP A 88 -5.26 -8.95 21.62
C ASP A 88 -4.89 -10.13 20.72
N GLU A 89 -5.53 -11.29 20.94
CA GLU A 89 -5.20 -12.55 20.26
C GLU A 89 -5.51 -12.51 18.75
N ASP A 90 -6.65 -11.89 18.40
CA ASP A 90 -7.12 -11.78 17.01
C ASP A 90 -6.18 -10.91 16.17
N GLY A 91 -5.75 -9.77 16.72
CA GLY A 91 -4.84 -8.81 16.11
C GLY A 91 -3.43 -9.37 15.99
N GLN A 92 -2.91 -10.06 17.01
CA GLN A 92 -1.63 -10.78 16.91
C GLN A 92 -1.65 -11.85 15.81
N SER A 93 -2.72 -12.64 15.75
CA SER A 93 -2.89 -13.67 14.73
C SER A 93 -2.97 -13.07 13.33
N TYR A 94 -3.71 -11.96 13.17
CA TYR A 94 -3.80 -11.25 11.91
C TYR A 94 -2.46 -10.65 11.46
N LEU A 95 -1.78 -9.94 12.37
CA LEU A 95 -0.50 -9.28 12.09
C LEU A 95 0.63 -10.27 11.81
N SER A 96 0.62 -11.45 12.43
CA SER A 96 1.60 -12.51 12.16
C SER A 96 1.37 -13.23 10.83
N ALA A 97 0.12 -13.33 10.39
CA ALA A 97 -0.24 -13.96 9.11
C ALA A 97 -0.22 -12.98 7.91
N THR A 98 -0.14 -11.67 8.15
CA THR A 98 -0.20 -10.62 7.12
C THR A 98 1.19 -10.03 6.86
N GLU A 99 1.68 -10.13 5.62
CA GLU A 99 3.03 -9.66 5.26
C GLU A 99 3.20 -8.13 5.32
N SER A 100 2.19 -7.38 4.87
CA SER A 100 2.24 -5.92 4.78
C SER A 100 0.92 -5.32 5.28
N PRO A 101 0.74 -5.19 6.61
CA PRO A 101 -0.47 -4.61 7.19
C PRO A 101 -0.72 -3.19 6.68
N MET A 102 -1.97 -2.88 6.38
CA MET A 102 -2.43 -1.55 5.97
C MET A 102 -3.85 -1.31 6.45
N ASP A 103 -4.17 -0.06 6.74
CA ASP A 103 -5.46 0.41 7.24
C ASP A 103 -5.67 1.88 6.82
N PHE A 104 -6.90 2.38 6.94
CA PHE A 104 -7.23 3.72 6.48
C PHE A 104 -6.53 4.83 7.27
N GLN A 105 -6.30 4.67 8.58
CA GLN A 105 -5.58 5.67 9.37
C GLN A 105 -4.11 5.76 8.94
N THR A 106 -3.44 4.62 8.79
CA THR A 106 -2.06 4.57 8.28
C THR A 106 -1.96 5.19 6.89
N LEU A 107 -2.90 4.86 6.00
CA LEU A 107 -2.92 5.37 4.64
C LEU A 107 -3.14 6.90 4.58
N LEU A 108 -4.05 7.44 5.40
CA LEU A 108 -4.27 8.89 5.54
C LEU A 108 -3.02 9.59 6.10
N ASN A 109 -2.38 9.00 7.10
CA ASN A 109 -1.14 9.54 7.66
C ASN A 109 -0.04 9.63 6.59
N LYS A 110 0.11 8.58 5.76
CA LYS A 110 1.07 8.58 4.64
C LYS A 110 0.75 9.65 3.59
N LEU A 111 -0.51 9.88 3.26
CA LEU A 111 -0.91 10.97 2.35
C LEU A 111 -0.54 12.36 2.90
N ASN A 112 -0.77 12.58 4.20
CA ASN A 112 -0.53 13.87 4.85
C ASN A 112 0.95 14.19 5.11
N THR A 113 1.78 13.15 5.25
CA THR A 113 3.22 13.28 5.61
C THR A 113 4.17 13.15 4.41
N GLU A 114 3.64 13.28 3.18
CA GLU A 114 4.34 13.22 1.88
C GLU A 114 4.82 11.81 1.44
N GLY A 115 4.30 10.75 2.06
CA GLY A 115 4.76 9.37 1.86
C GLY A 115 4.48 8.75 0.49
N TYR A 116 3.68 9.38 -0.38
CA TYR A 116 3.38 8.89 -1.73
C TYR A 116 3.81 9.89 -2.81
N ARG A 117 4.54 9.41 -3.81
CA ARG A 117 5.03 10.20 -4.95
C ARG A 117 4.09 10.12 -6.14
N THR A 118 3.33 9.04 -6.26
CA THR A 118 2.41 8.82 -7.38
C THR A 118 1.09 8.23 -6.89
N VAL A 119 0.02 8.48 -7.65
CA VAL A 119 -1.30 7.88 -7.39
C VAL A 119 -1.20 6.35 -7.35
N ASN A 120 -0.30 5.75 -8.14
CA ASN A 120 -0.15 4.30 -8.17
C ASN A 120 0.41 3.74 -6.85
N GLU A 121 1.36 4.43 -6.21
CA GLU A 121 1.87 4.02 -4.89
C GLU A 121 0.75 4.03 -3.84
N TRP A 122 -0.09 5.06 -3.85
CA TRP A 122 -1.28 5.11 -2.98
C TRP A 122 -2.29 4.00 -3.30
N LYS A 123 -2.56 3.72 -4.58
CA LYS A 123 -3.47 2.63 -4.99
C LYS A 123 -2.95 1.26 -4.53
N ASN A 124 -1.65 1.03 -4.57
CA ASN A 124 -1.04 -0.22 -4.11
C ASN A 124 -1.34 -0.46 -2.63
N ASP A 125 -1.10 0.54 -1.78
CA ASP A 125 -1.41 0.44 -0.35
C ASP A 125 -2.91 0.33 -0.07
N MET A 126 -3.75 1.04 -0.83
CA MET A 126 -5.20 0.87 -0.73
C MET A 126 -5.62 -0.58 -1.03
N ASN A 127 -5.03 -1.19 -2.06
CA ASN A 127 -5.31 -2.58 -2.42
C ASN A 127 -4.83 -3.57 -1.36
N LEU A 128 -3.72 -3.28 -0.64
CA LEU A 128 -3.27 -4.13 0.48
C LEU A 128 -4.36 -4.29 1.55
N ILE A 129 -5.16 -3.26 1.83
CA ILE A 129 -6.28 -3.36 2.80
C ILE A 129 -7.24 -4.48 2.39
N PHE A 130 -7.56 -4.57 1.10
CA PHE A 130 -8.51 -5.56 0.57
C PHE A 130 -7.85 -6.93 0.40
N ASP A 131 -6.66 -6.98 -0.17
CA ASP A 131 -5.99 -8.22 -0.52
C ASP A 131 -5.54 -8.97 0.75
N ASN A 132 -5.07 -8.27 1.78
CA ASN A 132 -4.82 -8.87 3.11
C ASN A 132 -6.09 -9.44 3.72
N ALA A 133 -7.22 -8.73 3.59
CA ALA A 133 -8.50 -9.21 4.09
C ALA A 133 -8.95 -10.48 3.35
N PHE A 134 -8.75 -10.56 2.03
CA PHE A 134 -9.12 -11.73 1.24
C PHE A 134 -8.22 -12.94 1.49
N ASN A 135 -6.96 -12.70 1.85
CA ASN A 135 -6.01 -13.76 2.15
C ASN A 135 -6.22 -14.35 3.55
N TYR A 136 -6.57 -13.51 4.53
CA TYR A 136 -6.74 -13.95 5.92
C TYR A 136 -8.16 -14.41 6.25
N PHE A 137 -9.18 -13.64 5.87
CA PHE A 137 -10.56 -13.95 6.22
C PHE A 137 -11.20 -14.91 5.22
N ALA A 138 -11.94 -15.90 5.71
CA ALA A 138 -12.68 -16.79 4.85
C ALA A 138 -13.82 -16.07 4.09
N PRO A 139 -14.17 -16.51 2.87
CA PRO A 139 -15.32 -15.98 2.14
C PRO A 139 -16.63 -16.06 2.95
N LYS A 140 -17.55 -15.11 2.71
CA LYS A 140 -18.84 -14.97 3.42
C LYS A 140 -18.74 -14.65 4.91
N THR A 141 -17.56 -14.26 5.39
CA THR A 141 -17.43 -13.63 6.71
C THR A 141 -17.70 -12.13 6.59
N MET A 142 -18.17 -11.51 7.67
CA MET A 142 -18.48 -10.07 7.67
C MET A 142 -17.30 -9.20 7.22
N ARG A 143 -16.06 -9.54 7.62
CA ARG A 143 -14.85 -8.79 7.25
C ARG A 143 -14.49 -8.98 5.77
N TYR A 144 -14.61 -10.20 5.24
CA TYR A 144 -14.40 -10.47 3.82
C TYR A 144 -15.42 -9.73 2.95
N ASP A 145 -16.70 -9.83 3.28
CA ASP A 145 -17.77 -9.16 2.53
C ASP A 145 -17.66 -7.63 2.62
N SER A 146 -17.24 -7.10 3.77
CA SER A 146 -16.94 -5.66 3.92
C SER A 146 -15.80 -5.21 3.02
N ALA A 147 -14.73 -6.01 2.90
CA ALA A 147 -13.63 -5.72 1.99
C ALA A 147 -14.06 -5.73 0.51
N ILE A 148 -14.97 -6.63 0.11
CA ILE A 148 -15.58 -6.59 -1.24
C ILE A 148 -16.30 -5.25 -1.45
N LYS A 149 -17.19 -4.86 -0.53
CA LYS A 149 -17.96 -3.61 -0.66
C LYS A 149 -17.08 -2.37 -0.72
N LEU A 150 -15.97 -2.36 0.02
CA LEU A 150 -15.01 -1.27 -0.03
C LEU A 150 -14.22 -1.26 -1.35
N LYS A 151 -13.79 -2.42 -1.86
CA LYS A 151 -13.07 -2.54 -3.14
C LYS A 151 -13.93 -2.12 -4.33
N ASP A 152 -15.21 -2.47 -4.33
CA ASP A 152 -16.18 -2.02 -5.34
C ASP A 152 -16.29 -0.50 -5.32
N LYS A 153 -16.56 0.08 -4.14
CA LYS A 153 -16.65 1.54 -3.97
C LYS A 153 -15.35 2.26 -4.32
N PHE A 154 -14.20 1.67 -4.02
CA PHE A 154 -12.89 2.20 -4.39
C PHE A 154 -12.71 2.24 -5.91
N THR A 155 -13.15 1.19 -6.62
CA THR A 155 -13.10 1.12 -8.08
C THR A 155 -13.94 2.24 -8.71
N ASP A 156 -15.17 2.45 -8.22
CA ASP A 156 -16.04 3.54 -8.68
C ASP A 156 -15.43 4.92 -8.40
N LEU A 157 -14.88 5.12 -7.20
CA LEU A 157 -14.24 6.37 -6.81
C LEU A 157 -12.97 6.67 -7.62
N CYS A 158 -12.23 5.64 -8.04
CA CYS A 158 -11.04 5.81 -8.89
C CYS A 158 -11.36 6.40 -10.28
N GLN A 159 -12.62 6.35 -10.73
CA GLN A 159 -13.03 7.05 -11.94
C GLN A 159 -12.86 8.57 -11.82
N MET A 160 -12.71 9.12 -10.60
CA MET A 160 -12.38 10.53 -10.40
C MET A 160 -11.09 10.96 -11.11
N PHE A 161 -10.10 10.06 -11.25
CA PHE A 161 -8.87 10.35 -11.98
C PHE A 161 -9.07 10.39 -13.49
N THR A 162 -10.10 9.72 -14.02
CA THR A 162 -10.38 9.66 -15.46
C THR A 162 -11.36 10.74 -15.93
N LYS A 163 -11.97 11.50 -15.00
CA LYS A 163 -12.87 12.61 -15.35
C LYS A 163 -12.10 13.73 -16.02
N SER A 164 -12.66 14.23 -17.12
CA SER A 164 -12.21 15.44 -17.80
C SER A 164 -12.32 16.67 -16.89
N GLU A 165 -11.59 17.72 -17.24
CA GLU A 165 -11.65 19.01 -16.52
C GLU A 165 -13.08 19.57 -16.48
N GLU A 166 -13.83 19.44 -17.59
CA GLU A 166 -15.23 19.85 -17.69
C GLU A 166 -16.14 19.07 -16.72
N GLU A 167 -16.02 17.75 -16.66
CA GLU A 167 -16.81 16.93 -15.72
C GLU A 167 -16.48 17.24 -14.27
N ARG A 168 -15.20 17.51 -13.96
CA ARG A 168 -14.77 17.94 -12.62
C ARG A 168 -15.36 19.30 -12.27
N TRP A 169 -15.36 20.24 -13.21
CA TRP A 169 -15.94 21.56 -13.05
C TRP A 169 -17.45 21.49 -12.83
N MET A 170 -18.15 20.64 -13.58
CA MET A 170 -19.58 20.40 -13.41
C MET A 170 -19.93 19.83 -12.03
N ILE A 171 -19.14 18.88 -11.52
CA ILE A 171 -19.31 18.35 -10.14
C ILE A 171 -19.10 19.45 -9.10
N LYS A 172 -18.14 20.36 -9.33
CA LYS A 172 -17.90 21.49 -8.42
C LYS A 172 -19.07 22.47 -8.42
N ILE A 173 -19.64 22.76 -9.59
CA ILE A 173 -20.85 23.59 -9.72
C ILE A 173 -22.03 22.92 -9.01
N GLU A 174 -22.26 21.63 -9.24
CA GLU A 174 -23.36 20.90 -8.61
C GLU A 174 -23.29 20.99 -7.08
N LYS A 175 -22.09 20.81 -6.50
CA LYS A 175 -21.89 20.98 -5.05
C LYS A 175 -22.20 22.40 -4.56
N LEU A 176 -21.82 23.42 -5.32
CA LEU A 176 -22.11 24.82 -4.99
C LEU A 176 -23.61 25.11 -5.08
N CYS A 177 -24.27 24.63 -6.13
CA CYS A 177 -25.73 24.74 -6.31
C CYS A 177 -26.46 24.04 -5.16
N ASN A 178 -26.09 22.81 -4.81
CA ASN A 178 -26.69 22.07 -3.69
C ASN A 178 -26.51 22.81 -2.37
N LYS A 179 -25.31 23.36 -2.11
CA LYS A 179 -25.03 24.16 -0.91
C LYS A 179 -25.89 25.43 -0.85
N TYR A 180 -26.08 26.11 -1.99
CA TYR A 180 -26.92 27.30 -2.08
C TYR A 180 -28.39 26.96 -1.83
N ILE A 181 -28.90 25.91 -2.49
CA ILE A 181 -30.27 25.43 -2.31
C ILE A 181 -30.55 25.02 -0.87
N SER A 182 -29.59 24.35 -0.20
CA SER A 182 -29.76 23.98 1.21
C SER A 182 -29.80 25.20 2.14
N ALA A 183 -29.06 26.26 1.84
CA ALA A 183 -29.01 27.47 2.68
C ALA A 183 -30.29 28.30 2.60
N ASP A 184 -30.95 28.35 1.43
CA ASP A 184 -32.22 29.07 1.24
C ASP A 184 -33.41 28.33 1.86
N ASN A 185 -33.34 27.00 2.04
CA ASN A 185 -34.41 26.19 2.63
C ASN A 185 -34.42 26.16 4.17
N GLU A 186 -33.42 26.75 4.83
CA GLU A 186 -33.31 26.85 6.30
C GLU A 186 -33.77 28.22 6.86
N GLN A 187 -34.34 29.11 6.02
CA GLN A 187 -34.94 30.40 6.40
C GLN A 187 -36.47 30.33 6.46
#